data_AF-A0A075SD71-F1
#
_entry.id   AF-A0A075SD71-F1
#
_cell.length_a   1.000
_cell.length_b   1.000
_cell.length_c   1.000
_cell.angle_alpha   90.00
_cell.angle_beta   90.00
_cell.angle_gamma   90.00
#
_symmetry.space_group_name_H-M   'P 1'
#
loop_
_entity.id
_entity.type
_entity.pdbx_description
1 polymer ?
#
loop_
_entity_poly.entity_id
_entity_poly.type
_entity_poly.pdbx_seq_one_letter_code
_entity_poly.pdbx_strand_id
1 'polypeptide(L)' 'MTEKLGVLLVDVPEPKRFYYMYVMDIEIGGKTVYTTDESDDREDVIDDAYKCIQEEAKKYPQFRWVALEELE' A
#
# COMPACT_ATOMS: atom_id res chain seq x y z
N MET A 1 20.82 -7.78 6.66
CA MET A 1 19.99 -6.74 6.01
C MET A 1 18.81 -6.55 6.92
N THR A 2 18.57 -5.32 7.37
CA THR A 2 17.35 -5.00 8.12
C THR A 2 16.22 -4.96 7.11
N GLU A 3 15.25 -5.86 7.22
CA GLU A 3 14.10 -5.88 6.33
C GLU A 3 13.28 -4.60 6.56
N LYS A 4 13.15 -3.77 5.52
CA LYS A 4 12.38 -2.52 5.59
C LYS A 4 10.91 -2.81 5.33
N LEU A 5 10.04 -2.15 6.10
CA LEU A 5 8.61 -2.14 5.84
C LEU A 5 8.27 -1.08 4.80
N GLY A 6 7.35 -1.44 3.92
CA GLY A 6 6.78 -0.56 2.93
C GLY A 6 5.32 -0.89 2.70
N VAL A 7 4.72 -0.17 1.77
CA VAL A 7 3.33 -0.30 1.37
C VAL A 7 3.24 -0.66 -0.11
N LEU A 8 2.10 -1.20 -0.52
CA LEU A 8 1.81 -1.52 -1.91
C LEU A 8 0.93 -0.41 -2.51
N LEU A 9 1.50 0.37 -3.43
CA LEU A 9 0.77 1.38 -4.18
C LEU A 9 0.30 0.83 -5.53
N VAL A 10 -0.82 1.37 -6.01
CA VAL A 10 -1.40 1.09 -7.30
C VAL A 10 -1.05 2.24 -8.25
N ASP A 11 -0.33 1.93 -9.33
CA ASP A 11 -0.01 2.92 -10.35
C ASP A 11 -1.22 3.17 -11.24
N VAL A 12 -1.99 4.20 -10.89
CA VAL A 12 -3.08 4.73 -11.73
C VAL A 12 -2.47 5.55 -12.87
N PRO A 13 -3.05 5.59 -14.09
CA PRO A 13 -2.64 6.55 -15.13
C PRO A 13 -3.24 7.94 -14.88
N GLU A 14 -2.60 8.99 -15.39
CA GLU A 14 -3.18 10.34 -15.37
C GLU A 14 -4.38 10.48 -16.34
N PRO A 15 -5.36 11.34 -16.03
CA PRO A 15 -5.46 12.18 -14.84
C PRO A 15 -5.90 11.39 -13.60
N LYS A 16 -5.29 11.64 -12.45
CA LYS A 16 -5.71 11.05 -11.17
C LYS A 16 -6.53 12.02 -10.34
N ARG A 17 -7.48 11.48 -9.58
CA ARG A 17 -8.23 12.23 -8.58
C ARG A 17 -7.49 12.33 -7.25
N PHE A 18 -6.79 11.26 -6.87
CA PHE A 18 -6.08 11.13 -5.60
C PHE A 18 -4.60 10.86 -5.84
N TYR A 19 -3.75 11.37 -4.93
CA TYR A 19 -2.31 11.19 -5.01
C TYR A 19 -1.88 9.74 -4.74
N TYR A 20 -2.53 9.10 -3.76
CA TYR A 20 -2.29 7.72 -3.38
C TYR A 20 -3.49 6.83 -3.68
N MET A 21 -3.21 5.64 -4.22
CA MET A 21 -4.11 4.50 -4.20
C MET A 21 -3.29 3.32 -3.72
N TYR A 22 -3.73 2.65 -2.66
CA TYR A 22 -2.92 1.68 -1.92
C TYR A 22 -3.73 0.46 -1.54
N VAL A 23 -3.03 -0.65 -1.27
CA VAL A 23 -3.65 -1.87 -0.75
C VAL A 23 -3.79 -1.77 0.75
N MET A 24 -4.96 -2.12 1.29
CA MET A 24 -5.23 -2.28 2.70
C MET A 24 -5.79 -3.67 2.99
N ASP A 25 -5.63 -4.13 4.22
CA ASP A 25 -6.29 -5.32 4.74
C ASP A 25 -7.36 -4.95 5.77
N ILE A 26 -8.53 -5.56 5.63
CA ILE A 26 -9.68 -5.34 6.51
C ILE A 26 -10.19 -6.67 7.05
N GLU A 27 -10.85 -6.64 8.19
CA GLU A 27 -11.46 -7.81 8.80
C GLU A 27 -12.96 -7.88 8.47
N ILE A 28 -13.38 -8.90 7.72
CA ILE A 28 -14.78 -9.17 7.41
C ILE A 28 -15.15 -10.55 7.94
N GLY A 29 -16.03 -10.60 8.94
CA GLY A 29 -16.53 -11.85 9.49
C GLY A 29 -15.44 -12.77 10.06
N GLY A 30 -14.42 -12.20 10.70
CA GLY A 30 -13.28 -12.94 11.27
C GLY A 30 -12.24 -13.40 10.25
N LYS A 31 -12.27 -12.87 9.03
CA LYS A 31 -11.30 -13.17 7.97
C LYS A 31 -10.67 -11.89 7.44
N THR A 32 -9.36 -11.94 7.24
CA THR A 32 -8.62 -10.88 6.54
C THR A 32 -8.98 -10.91 5.05
N VAL A 33 -9.38 -9.75 4.54
CA VAL A 33 -9.65 -9.50 3.13
C VAL A 33 -8.81 -8.32 2.69
N TYR A 34 -8.23 -8.39 1.50
CA TYR A 34 -7.45 -7.30 0.93
C TYR A 34 -8.32 -6.51 -0.05
N THR A 35 -8.25 -5.18 0.05
CA THR A 35 -8.92 -4.24 -0.84
C THR A 35 -7.99 -3.08 -1.14
N THR A 36 -8.42 -2.15 -1.97
CA THR A 36 -7.73 -0.87 -2.21
C THR A 36 -8.50 0.27 -1.57
N ASP A 37 -7.78 1.31 -1.18
CA ASP A 37 -8.31 2.61 -0.77
C ASP A 37 -7.49 3.75 -1.39
N GLU A 38 -7.97 4.97 -1.22
CA GLU A 38 -7.46 6.20 -1.82
C GLU A 38 -7.29 7.32 -0.78
N SER A 39 -6.19 8.07 -0.86
CA SER A 39 -6.01 9.28 -0.05
C SER A 39 -5.08 10.27 -0.75
N ASP A 40 -5.22 11.54 -0.41
CA ASP A 40 -4.24 12.58 -0.73
C ASP A 40 -3.21 12.76 0.39
N ASP A 41 -3.51 12.26 1.60
CA ASP A 41 -2.69 12.43 2.79
C ASP A 41 -1.81 11.19 3.04
N ARG A 42 -0.50 11.42 3.16
CA ARG A 42 0.48 10.36 3.43
C ARG A 42 0.24 9.64 4.75
N GLU A 43 -0.25 10.35 5.77
CA GLU A 43 -0.48 9.79 7.11
C GLU A 43 -1.55 8.69 7.07
N ASP A 44 -2.62 8.87 6.29
CA ASP A 44 -3.65 7.84 6.06
C ASP A 44 -3.04 6.58 5.43
N VAL A 45 -2.14 6.74 4.44
CA VAL A 45 -1.45 5.60 3.82
C VAL A 45 -0.58 4.87 4.84
N ILE A 46 0.14 5.61 5.69
CA ILE A 46 0.98 5.01 6.73
C ILE A 46 0.13 4.25 7.74
N ASP A 47 -1.04 4.77 8.12
CA ASP A 47 -1.87 4.16 9.15
C ASP A 47 -2.64 2.94 8.58
N ASP A 48 -3.28 3.10 7.43
CA ASP A 48 -4.27 2.15 6.92
C ASP A 48 -3.73 1.14 5.89
N ALA A 49 -2.64 1.46 5.18
CA ALA A 49 -2.13 0.54 4.16
C ALA A 49 -1.55 -0.73 4.76
N TYR A 50 -1.68 -1.82 4.00
CA TYR A 50 -1.06 -3.10 4.28
C TYR A 50 0.47 -2.97 4.23
N LYS A 51 1.12 -3.25 5.35
CA LYS A 51 2.57 -3.12 5.53
C LYS A 51 3.24 -4.46 5.27
N CYS A 52 4.17 -4.48 4.33
CA CYS A 52 4.92 -5.68 3.98
C CYS A 52 6.38 -5.38 3.64
N ILE A 53 7.22 -6.40 3.73
CA ILE A 53 8.62 -6.29 3.32
C ILE A 53 8.75 -6.46 1.80
N GLN A 54 9.85 -5.96 1.23
CA GLN A 54 10.09 -6.01 -0.21
C GLN A 54 10.04 -7.44 -0.80
N GLU A 55 10.50 -8.46 -0.07
CA GLU A 55 10.44 -9.86 -0.52
C GLU A 55 9.00 -10.39 -0.64
N GLU A 56 8.09 -9.98 0.25
CA GLU A 56 6.68 -10.36 0.17
C GLU A 56 6.00 -9.67 -1.02
N ALA A 57 6.33 -8.40 -1.25
CA ALA A 57 5.81 -7.62 -2.36
C ALA A 57 6.13 -8.21 -3.73
N LYS A 58 7.24 -8.94 -3.88
CA LYS A 58 7.60 -9.64 -5.13
C LYS A 58 6.54 -10.63 -5.61
N LYS A 59 5.69 -11.13 -4.72
CA LYS A 59 4.56 -12.02 -5.07
C LYS A 59 3.47 -11.27 -5.86
N TYR A 60 3.46 -9.95 -5.82
CA TYR A 60 2.42 -9.10 -6.38
C TYR A 60 3.03 -8.03 -7.31
N PRO A 61 3.58 -8.43 -8.48
CA PRO A 61 4.29 -7.53 -9.37
C PRO A 61 3.43 -6.41 -9.99
N GLN A 62 2.11 -6.50 -9.88
CA GLN A 62 1.17 -5.45 -10.31
C GLN A 62 1.16 -4.24 -9.39
N PHE A 63 1.69 -4.35 -8.17
CA PHE A 63 1.76 -3.25 -7.22
C PHE A 63 3.19 -2.72 -7.13
N ARG A 64 3.29 -1.41 -6.91
CA ARG A 64 4.56 -0.74 -6.66
C ARG A 64 4.82 -0.71 -5.16
N TRP A 65 5.81 -1.46 -4.71
CA TRP A 65 6.26 -1.40 -3.32
C TRP A 65 7.06 -0.11 -3.08
N VAL A 66 6.74 0.60 -2.00
CA VAL A 66 7.42 1.83 -1.58
C VAL A 66 7.73 1.73 -0.10
N ALA A 67 8.97 2.02 0.31
CA ALA A 67 9.31 2.05 1.73
C ALA A 67 8.53 3.16 2.46
N LEU A 68 8.12 2.93 3.71
CA LEU A 68 7.39 3.93 4.51
C LEU A 68 8.15 5.27 4.65
N GLU A 69 9.47 5.18 4.66
CA GLU A 69 10.41 6.30 4.72
C GLU A 69 10.45 7.13 3.41
N GLU A 70 10.02 6.54 2.29
CA GLU A 70 10.08 7.11 0.94
C GLU A 70 8.69 7.56 0.42
N LEU A 71 7.64 7.44 1.24
CA LEU A 71 6.35 8.07 0.96
C LEU A 71 6.53 9.60 1.10
N GLU A 72 6.14 10.36 0.07
CA GLU A 72 6.33 11.82 -0.02
C GLU A 72 5.15 12.63 0.56
#